data_AF-A0A6G1HXK2-F1
#
_entry.id   AF-A0A6G1HXK2-F1
#
_cell.length_a   1.000
_cell.length_b   1.000
_cell.length_c   1.000
_cell.angle_alpha   90.00
_cell.angle_beta   90.00
_cell.angle_gamma   90.00
#
_symmetry.space_group_name_H-M   'P 1'
#
loop_
_entity.id
_entity.type
_entity.pdbx_description
1 polymer ?
#
loop_
_entity_poly.entity_id
_entity_poly.type
_entity_poly.pdbx_seq_one_letter_code
_entity_poly.pdbx_strand_id
1 'polypeptide(L)'
;RQPESRTISPEQLATEVKSIYQGLTMVESKCRHVDKAQVAALNDGAPLEDIHFQALLALHRTLLHEHHDFFLASQHPMATPALRKLAQKYTMTARMWKHGIHSFLELLRYRLPESLEYMLAFIYTAYQMMCLLLETVPSYDETWIECLGDLARYRMAIEDECMQTREIWAGVARSWYTKAADRSPTVGRLFHRLAILARPFAVQQLHLYSLSLTSVIPFLSTRDSIQSLLDPMLARNDATPMGIPENDVEFITAITIVFKRQKLDAFHHHADKFLKSLDSSCQGMGQKWRDHGSFIAFTLVASLFDFGFDNPLRRLYHWGNLKRISEQNKPHAEDDTQGNPPAPTAWEPLQPLPPQDPETAKVSEYELFLTTHTFAVVLSRRCDRNCLPFVHVLCCFLYSLTSVPRTEFSIAYTSSANRILEAQPWSALCDYANALDKSEREDASYQGPDFVRPEGGNGPLPEDFKLRGQIYAAHGYYPGDWFEGKGMGVDDDECLIERASTSIIRAGRVLWLMHRLA
;
A
#
# COMPACT_ATOMS: atom_id res chain seq x y z
N ARG A 1 -24.28 -10.94 -44.51
CA ARG A 1 -23.32 -12.06 -44.42
C ARG A 1 -22.22 -11.60 -43.48
N GLN A 2 -22.18 -12.11 -42.25
CA GLN A 2 -21.00 -11.98 -41.39
C GLN A 2 -19.85 -12.76 -42.06
N PRO A 3 -18.59 -12.29 -42.01
CA PRO A 3 -17.48 -13.07 -42.55
C PRO A 3 -17.32 -14.34 -41.72
N GLU A 4 -17.15 -15.49 -42.37
CA GLU A 4 -16.79 -16.74 -41.72
C GLU A 4 -15.43 -16.57 -41.03
N SER A 5 -15.42 -16.42 -39.71
CA SER A 5 -14.17 -16.42 -38.93
C SER A 5 -13.59 -17.84 -38.99
N ARG A 6 -12.52 -18.03 -39.78
CA ARG A 6 -11.74 -19.28 -39.74
C ARG A 6 -11.31 -19.53 -38.30
N THR A 7 -11.76 -20.63 -37.71
CA THR A 7 -11.34 -21.06 -36.38
C THR A 7 -9.89 -21.52 -36.45
N ILE A 8 -8.98 -20.81 -35.75
CA ILE A 8 -7.56 -21.16 -35.67
C ILE A 8 -7.37 -22.43 -34.82
N SER A 9 -6.55 -23.38 -35.29
CA SER A 9 -6.24 -24.57 -34.49
C SER A 9 -5.22 -24.26 -33.37
N PRO A 10 -5.20 -25.03 -32.26
CA PRO A 10 -4.22 -24.83 -31.19
C PRO A 10 -2.76 -24.93 -31.65
N GLU A 11 -2.47 -25.78 -32.65
CA GLU A 11 -1.12 -25.95 -33.23
C GLU A 11 -0.71 -24.76 -34.10
N GLN A 12 -1.65 -24.22 -34.88
CA GLN A 12 -1.44 -23.00 -35.66
C GLN A 12 -1.17 -21.82 -34.73
N LEU A 13 -1.97 -21.67 -33.68
CA LEU A 13 -1.78 -20.63 -32.67
C LEU A 13 -0.43 -20.78 -31.95
N ALA A 14 -0.01 -22.00 -31.61
CA ALA A 14 1.32 -22.22 -31.01
C ALA A 14 2.47 -21.78 -31.93
N THR A 15 2.32 -22.02 -33.23
CA THR A 15 3.29 -21.61 -34.25
C THR A 15 3.32 -20.09 -34.40
N GLU A 16 2.15 -19.45 -34.39
CA GLU A 16 2.00 -17.99 -34.45
C GLU A 16 2.60 -17.30 -33.23
N VAL A 17 2.27 -17.74 -32.00
CA VAL A 17 2.86 -17.22 -30.75
C VAL A 17 4.39 -17.33 -30.78
N LYS A 18 4.93 -18.44 -31.30
CA LYS A 18 6.38 -18.63 -31.44
C LYS A 18 6.99 -17.64 -32.43
N SER A 19 6.33 -17.39 -33.56
CA SER A 19 6.77 -16.41 -34.56
C SER A 19 6.75 -14.98 -34.01
N ILE A 20 5.67 -14.59 -33.32
CA ILE A 20 5.56 -13.28 -32.67
C ILE A 20 6.66 -13.12 -31.63
N TYR A 21 6.91 -14.14 -30.80
CA TYR A 21 7.98 -14.10 -29.80
C TYR A 21 9.37 -13.90 -30.42
N GLN A 22 9.64 -14.50 -31.58
CA GLN A 22 10.89 -14.31 -32.31
C GLN A 22 11.02 -12.87 -32.85
N GLY A 23 9.94 -12.30 -33.40
CA GLY A 23 9.90 -10.89 -33.83
C GLY A 23 10.14 -9.94 -32.66
N LEU A 24 9.37 -10.11 -31.58
CA LEU A 24 9.49 -9.34 -30.34
C LEU A 24 10.92 -9.36 -29.79
N THR A 25 11.54 -10.54 -29.65
CA THR A 25 12.91 -10.64 -29.11
C THR A 25 13.95 -9.94 -30.00
N MET A 26 13.75 -9.95 -31.33
CA MET A 26 14.60 -9.22 -32.26
C MET A 26 14.48 -7.70 -32.05
N VAL A 27 13.26 -7.19 -31.98
CA VAL A 27 12.99 -5.76 -31.75
C VAL A 27 13.47 -5.32 -30.37
N GLU A 28 13.24 -6.11 -29.32
CA GLU A 28 13.71 -5.84 -27.95
C GLU A 28 15.24 -5.75 -27.88
N SER A 29 15.93 -6.69 -28.52
CA SER A 29 17.40 -6.67 -28.62
C SER A 29 17.89 -5.39 -29.31
N LYS A 30 17.22 -4.98 -30.39
CA LYS A 30 17.52 -3.74 -31.09
C LYS A 30 17.31 -2.51 -30.20
N CYS A 31 16.18 -2.40 -29.50
CA CYS A 31 15.92 -1.30 -28.56
C CYS A 31 17.03 -1.22 -27.51
N ARG A 32 17.34 -2.33 -26.84
CA ARG A 32 18.39 -2.38 -25.81
C ARG A 32 19.77 -1.97 -26.34
N HIS A 33 20.12 -2.39 -27.55
CA HIS A 33 21.40 -2.03 -28.15
C HIS A 33 21.46 -0.54 -28.48
N VAL A 34 20.42 -0.01 -29.11
CA VAL A 34 20.34 1.39 -29.50
C VAL A 34 20.30 2.30 -28.26
N ASP A 35 19.46 1.99 -27.26
CA ASP A 35 19.38 2.76 -26.01
C ASP A 35 20.73 2.81 -25.31
N LYS A 36 21.44 1.68 -25.23
CA LYS A 36 22.78 1.64 -24.62
C LYS A 36 23.77 2.53 -25.39
N ALA A 37 23.71 2.52 -26.71
CA ALA A 37 24.54 3.41 -27.54
C ALA A 37 24.18 4.89 -27.31
N GLN A 38 22.89 5.20 -27.15
CA GLN A 38 22.43 6.57 -26.89
C GLN A 38 22.76 7.09 -25.50
N VAL A 39 22.77 6.22 -24.49
CA VAL A 39 23.26 6.54 -23.14
C VAL A 39 24.77 6.79 -23.16
N ALA A 40 25.54 6.00 -23.93
CA ALA A 40 26.98 6.25 -24.09
C ALA A 40 27.23 7.60 -24.78
N ALA A 41 26.54 7.86 -25.90
CA ALA A 41 26.64 9.14 -26.62
C ALA A 41 26.21 10.35 -25.77
N LEU A 42 25.24 10.17 -24.86
CA LEU A 42 24.83 11.19 -23.91
C LEU A 42 25.97 11.55 -22.94
N ASN A 43 26.68 10.55 -22.41
CA ASN A 43 27.81 10.77 -21.51
C ASN A 43 28.97 11.49 -22.21
N ASP A 44 29.09 11.33 -23.54
CA ASP A 44 30.06 12.02 -24.38
C ASP A 44 29.60 13.42 -24.83
N GLY A 45 28.42 13.88 -24.39
CA GLY A 45 27.86 15.19 -24.71
C GLY A 45 27.33 15.34 -26.15
N ALA A 46 27.08 14.22 -26.84
CA ALA A 46 26.61 14.27 -28.23
C ALA A 46 25.12 14.69 -28.31
N PRO A 47 24.80 15.74 -29.11
CA PRO A 47 23.42 16.13 -29.34
C PRO A 47 22.67 15.07 -30.15
N LEU A 48 21.35 15.00 -29.99
CA LEU A 48 20.47 14.19 -30.83
C LEU A 48 19.65 15.10 -31.74
N GLU A 49 19.61 14.76 -33.02
CA GLU A 49 18.72 15.42 -33.98
C GLU A 49 17.30 14.85 -33.91
N ASP A 50 16.30 15.65 -34.30
CA ASP A 50 14.89 15.31 -34.30
C ASP A 50 14.58 13.99 -35.02
N ILE A 51 15.24 13.73 -36.15
CA ILE A 51 15.05 12.50 -36.93
C ILE A 51 15.45 11.25 -36.13
N HIS A 52 16.46 11.36 -35.27
CA HIS A 52 16.89 10.27 -34.40
C HIS A 52 15.90 10.05 -33.26
N PHE A 53 15.36 11.10 -32.65
CA PHE A 53 14.30 10.97 -31.66
C PHE A 53 13.04 10.32 -32.24
N GLN A 54 12.62 10.71 -33.44
CA GLN A 54 11.49 10.09 -34.14
C GLN A 54 11.73 8.61 -34.44
N ALA A 55 12.96 8.25 -34.85
CA ALA A 55 13.32 6.86 -35.09
C ALA A 55 13.30 6.02 -33.81
N LEU A 56 13.79 6.56 -32.69
CA LEU A 56 13.72 5.90 -31.37
C LEU A 56 12.26 5.71 -30.92
N LEU A 57 11.44 6.76 -31.05
CA LEU A 57 10.02 6.71 -30.72
C LEU A 57 9.29 5.62 -31.53
N ALA A 58 9.54 5.57 -32.84
CA ALA A 58 8.97 4.57 -33.73
C ALA A 58 9.41 3.15 -33.32
N LEU A 59 10.69 2.97 -33.01
CA LEU A 59 11.26 1.69 -32.59
C LEU A 59 10.60 1.17 -31.29
N HIS A 60 10.47 2.03 -30.27
CA HIS A 60 9.82 1.65 -29.01
C HIS A 60 8.32 1.41 -29.19
N ARG A 61 7.64 2.20 -30.03
CA ARG A 61 6.25 1.94 -30.39
C ARG A 61 6.08 0.57 -31.04
N THR A 62 6.95 0.17 -31.97
CA THR A 62 6.95 -1.17 -32.54
C THR A 62 7.12 -2.24 -31.47
N LEU A 63 8.06 -2.07 -30.53
CA LEU A 63 8.26 -3.02 -29.43
C LEU A 63 6.99 -3.18 -28.57
N LEU A 64 6.29 -2.09 -28.27
CA LEU A 64 5.03 -2.15 -27.51
C LEU A 64 3.93 -2.91 -28.27
N HIS A 65 3.82 -2.74 -29.59
CA HIS A 65 2.88 -3.49 -30.42
C HIS A 65 3.21 -4.99 -30.48
N GLU A 66 4.49 -5.35 -30.63
CA GLU A 66 4.93 -6.75 -30.60
C GLU A 66 4.60 -7.42 -29.25
N HIS A 67 4.79 -6.71 -28.14
CA HIS A 67 4.37 -7.19 -26.82
C HIS A 67 2.86 -7.40 -26.74
N HIS A 68 2.06 -6.44 -27.22
CA HIS A 68 0.61 -6.55 -27.25
C HIS A 68 0.13 -7.76 -28.06
N ASP A 69 0.68 -7.96 -29.26
CA ASP A 69 0.35 -9.10 -30.11
C ASP A 69 0.72 -10.43 -29.44
N PHE A 70 1.88 -10.48 -28.76
CA PHE A 70 2.26 -11.64 -27.96
C PHE A 70 1.25 -11.93 -26.84
N PHE A 71 0.82 -10.91 -26.09
CA PHE A 71 -0.15 -11.09 -25.01
C PHE A 71 -1.50 -11.56 -25.54
N LEU A 72 -2.03 -10.92 -26.59
CA LEU A 72 -3.28 -11.33 -27.23
C LEU A 72 -3.23 -12.77 -27.73
N ALA A 73 -2.17 -13.14 -28.46
CA ALA A 73 -2.03 -14.49 -29.00
C ALA A 73 -1.87 -15.54 -27.88
N SER A 74 -1.06 -15.23 -26.86
CA SER A 74 -0.85 -16.16 -25.74
C SER A 74 -2.09 -16.35 -24.85
N GLN A 75 -2.96 -15.34 -24.74
CA GLN A 75 -4.19 -15.39 -23.95
C GLN A 75 -5.45 -15.67 -24.78
N HIS A 76 -5.30 -15.99 -26.07
CA HIS A 76 -6.41 -16.30 -26.95
C HIS A 76 -7.31 -17.42 -26.37
N PRO A 77 -8.64 -17.42 -26.62
CA PRO A 77 -9.55 -18.45 -26.08
C PRO A 77 -9.14 -19.89 -26.42
N MET A 78 -8.51 -20.11 -27.59
CA MET A 78 -8.00 -21.40 -28.03
C MET A 78 -6.56 -21.74 -27.54
N ALA A 79 -5.92 -20.84 -26.78
CA ALA A 79 -4.58 -21.08 -26.25
C ALA A 79 -4.60 -22.21 -25.22
N THR A 80 -3.64 -23.14 -25.34
CA THR A 80 -3.46 -24.19 -24.34
C THR A 80 -2.97 -23.59 -23.02
N PRO A 81 -3.15 -24.29 -21.88
CA PRO A 81 -2.62 -23.82 -20.59
C PRO A 81 -1.11 -23.55 -20.62
N ALA A 82 -0.36 -24.30 -21.42
CA ALA A 82 1.08 -24.09 -21.61
C ALA A 82 1.38 -22.75 -22.32
N LEU A 83 0.61 -22.40 -23.36
CA LEU A 83 0.75 -21.13 -24.08
C LEU A 83 0.39 -19.93 -23.18
N ARG A 84 -0.71 -20.02 -22.43
CA ARG A 84 -1.13 -18.94 -21.51
C ARG A 84 -0.08 -18.63 -20.44
N LYS A 85 0.66 -19.65 -19.98
CA LYS A 85 1.74 -19.51 -18.99
C LYS A 85 3.04 -18.92 -19.56
N LEU A 86 3.19 -18.76 -20.89
CA LEU A 86 4.43 -18.27 -21.48
C LEU A 86 4.75 -16.82 -21.06
N ALA A 87 3.73 -15.97 -20.95
CA ALA A 87 3.92 -14.59 -20.51
C ALA A 87 4.56 -14.51 -19.11
N GLN A 88 4.09 -15.33 -18.17
CA GLN A 88 4.71 -15.46 -16.85
C GLN A 88 6.10 -16.10 -16.93
N LYS A 89 6.24 -17.22 -17.65
CA LYS A 89 7.50 -17.97 -17.80
C LYS A 89 8.63 -17.11 -18.35
N TYR A 90 8.32 -16.25 -19.33
CA TYR A 90 9.30 -15.38 -19.96
C TYR A 90 9.33 -13.97 -19.35
N THR A 91 8.60 -13.73 -18.26
CA THR A 91 8.54 -12.44 -17.56
C THR A 91 8.18 -11.27 -18.49
N MET A 92 7.24 -11.50 -19.41
CA MET A 92 6.90 -10.57 -20.50
C MET A 92 6.47 -9.20 -19.99
N THR A 93 5.70 -9.14 -18.89
CA THR A 93 5.25 -7.89 -18.30
C THR A 93 6.42 -7.05 -17.79
N ALA A 94 7.34 -7.67 -17.05
CA ALA A 94 8.55 -7.03 -16.53
C ALA A 94 9.51 -6.59 -17.65
N ARG A 95 9.64 -7.41 -18.72
CA ARG A 95 10.44 -7.08 -19.91
C ARG A 95 9.86 -5.90 -20.68
N MET A 96 8.55 -5.89 -20.92
CA MET A 96 7.85 -4.78 -21.56
C MET A 96 8.06 -3.49 -20.79
N TRP A 97 7.89 -3.51 -19.46
CA TRP A 97 8.16 -2.34 -18.63
C TRP A 97 9.62 -1.91 -18.71
N LYS A 98 10.57 -2.82 -18.45
CA LYS A 98 12.00 -2.48 -18.37
C LYS A 98 12.59 -2.03 -19.70
N HIS A 99 12.34 -2.77 -20.77
CA HIS A 99 12.98 -2.60 -22.09
C HIS A 99 12.11 -1.85 -23.09
N GLY A 100 10.79 -1.92 -22.95
CA GLY A 100 9.86 -1.20 -23.82
C GLY A 100 9.60 0.23 -23.36
N ILE A 101 9.45 0.46 -22.05
CA ILE A 101 8.93 1.73 -21.51
C ILE A 101 9.98 2.47 -20.68
N HIS A 102 10.41 1.89 -19.57
CA HIS A 102 11.21 2.56 -18.54
C HIS A 102 12.57 3.02 -19.04
N SER A 103 13.33 2.14 -19.71
CA SER A 103 14.66 2.50 -20.24
C SER A 103 14.61 3.68 -21.21
N PHE A 104 13.61 3.70 -22.09
CA PHE A 104 13.44 4.80 -23.03
C PHE A 104 12.95 6.08 -22.36
N LEU A 105 12.01 5.99 -21.40
CA LEU A 105 11.61 7.15 -20.60
C LEU A 105 12.78 7.77 -19.84
N GLU A 106 13.67 6.94 -19.28
CA GLU A 106 14.88 7.42 -18.62
C GLU A 106 15.84 8.10 -19.61
N LEU A 107 16.06 7.52 -20.79
CA LEU A 107 16.88 8.13 -21.84
C LEU A 107 16.35 9.51 -22.23
N LEU A 108 15.04 9.65 -22.41
CA LEU A 108 14.40 10.94 -22.69
C LEU A 108 14.52 11.87 -21.48
N ARG A 109 14.26 11.40 -20.26
CA ARG A 109 14.36 12.22 -19.04
C ARG A 109 15.74 12.86 -18.87
N TYR A 110 16.82 12.13 -19.17
CA TYR A 110 18.18 12.68 -19.08
C TYR A 110 18.55 13.64 -20.23
N ARG A 111 17.74 13.72 -21.29
CA ARG A 111 17.90 14.63 -22.44
C ARG A 111 16.85 15.76 -22.44
N LEU A 112 16.28 16.07 -21.28
CA LEU A 112 15.47 17.27 -21.10
C LEU A 112 16.38 18.50 -21.03
N PRO A 113 15.96 19.65 -21.62
CA PRO A 113 14.63 19.92 -22.16
C PRO A 113 14.41 19.49 -23.62
N GLU A 114 15.46 19.13 -24.37
CA GLU A 114 15.39 18.91 -25.83
C GLU A 114 14.44 17.79 -26.23
N SER A 115 14.28 16.77 -25.39
CA SER A 115 13.44 15.61 -25.69
C SER A 115 11.99 15.74 -25.22
N LEU A 116 11.55 16.92 -24.71
CA LEU A 116 10.27 17.08 -24.02
C LEU A 116 9.06 16.62 -24.86
N GLU A 117 8.98 17.06 -26.11
CA GLU A 117 7.87 16.71 -27.02
C GLU A 117 7.81 15.20 -27.29
N TYR A 118 8.97 14.56 -27.47
CA TYR A 118 9.08 13.12 -27.69
C TYR A 118 8.72 12.32 -26.43
N MET A 119 9.12 12.82 -25.25
CA MET A 119 8.76 12.20 -23.98
C MET A 119 7.25 12.27 -23.74
N LEU A 120 6.62 13.41 -24.02
CA LEU A 120 5.16 13.54 -23.97
C LEU A 120 4.48 12.57 -24.94
N ALA A 121 4.89 12.57 -26.20
CA ALA A 121 4.32 11.67 -27.22
C ALA A 121 4.47 10.18 -26.83
N PHE A 122 5.62 9.80 -26.28
CA PHE A 122 5.85 8.44 -25.84
C PHE A 122 5.02 8.06 -24.61
N ILE A 123 4.88 8.95 -23.61
CA ILE A 123 4.04 8.70 -22.44
C ILE A 123 2.60 8.43 -22.88
N TYR A 124 2.02 9.25 -23.77
CA TYR A 124 0.66 9.02 -24.27
C TYR A 124 0.55 7.70 -25.05
N THR A 125 1.55 7.37 -25.87
CA THR A 125 1.59 6.09 -26.60
C THR A 125 1.62 4.89 -25.66
N ALA A 126 2.50 4.92 -24.66
CA ALA A 126 2.61 3.87 -23.65
C ALA A 126 1.35 3.77 -22.79
N TYR A 127 0.75 4.91 -22.41
CA TYR A 127 -0.47 4.96 -21.61
C TYR A 127 -1.65 4.34 -22.37
N GLN A 128 -1.85 4.70 -23.64
CA GLN A 128 -2.86 4.07 -24.50
C GLN A 128 -2.65 2.57 -24.65
N MET A 129 -1.39 2.13 -24.79
CA MET A 129 -1.07 0.70 -24.86
C MET A 129 -1.42 -0.03 -23.55
N MET A 130 -1.13 0.57 -22.39
CA MET A 130 -1.47 -0.03 -21.09
C MET A 130 -2.99 -0.09 -20.89
N CYS A 131 -3.75 0.94 -21.29
CA CYS A 131 -5.22 0.92 -21.27
C CYS A 131 -5.76 -0.20 -22.17
N LEU A 132 -5.24 -0.34 -23.39
CA LEU A 132 -5.65 -1.39 -24.32
C LEU A 132 -5.37 -2.79 -23.74
N LEU A 133 -4.21 -3.00 -23.12
CA LEU A 133 -3.87 -4.27 -22.46
C LEU A 133 -4.74 -4.55 -21.23
N LEU A 134 -5.12 -3.51 -20.48
CA LEU A 134 -6.04 -3.65 -19.36
C LEU A 134 -7.42 -4.12 -19.81
N GLU A 135 -7.90 -3.66 -20.96
CA GLU A 135 -9.19 -4.07 -21.55
C GLU A 135 -9.12 -5.45 -22.21
N THR A 136 -8.06 -5.73 -22.96
CA THR A 136 -7.97 -6.92 -23.82
C THR A 136 -7.30 -8.12 -23.16
N VAL A 137 -6.46 -7.90 -22.14
CA VAL A 137 -5.68 -8.94 -21.45
C VAL A 137 -5.75 -8.75 -19.92
N PRO A 138 -6.93 -8.95 -19.31
CA PRO A 138 -7.16 -8.66 -17.89
C PRO A 138 -6.38 -9.59 -16.93
N SER A 139 -5.83 -10.71 -17.41
CA SER A 139 -5.05 -11.65 -16.57
C SER A 139 -3.80 -11.04 -15.91
N TYR A 140 -3.37 -9.84 -16.35
CA TYR A 140 -2.23 -9.10 -15.78
C TYR A 140 -2.62 -7.69 -15.35
N ASP A 141 -3.91 -7.46 -15.08
CA ASP A 141 -4.47 -6.16 -14.75
C ASP A 141 -3.75 -5.43 -13.60
N GLU A 142 -3.34 -6.13 -12.55
CA GLU A 142 -2.52 -5.57 -11.46
C GLU A 142 -1.26 -4.88 -11.98
N THR A 143 -0.58 -5.50 -12.96
CA THR A 143 0.62 -4.94 -13.56
C THR A 143 0.30 -3.74 -14.44
N TRP A 144 -0.78 -3.81 -15.24
CA TRP A 144 -1.18 -2.72 -16.13
C TRP A 144 -1.61 -1.47 -15.37
N ILE A 145 -2.39 -1.64 -14.30
CA ILE A 145 -2.83 -0.57 -13.40
C ILE A 145 -1.62 0.10 -12.75
N GLU A 146 -0.64 -0.68 -12.28
CA GLU A 146 0.58 -0.14 -11.70
C GLU A 146 1.40 0.68 -12.73
N CYS A 147 1.55 0.16 -13.96
CA CYS A 147 2.23 0.86 -15.05
C CYS A 147 1.52 2.19 -15.42
N LEU A 148 0.19 2.22 -15.43
CA LEU A 148 -0.61 3.43 -15.68
C LEU A 148 -0.34 4.50 -14.62
N GLY A 149 -0.25 4.10 -13.35
CA GLY A 149 0.15 5.01 -12.26
C GLY A 149 1.57 5.56 -12.44
N ASP A 150 2.52 4.72 -12.84
CA ASP A 150 3.90 5.17 -13.11
C ASP A 150 3.98 6.13 -14.31
N LEU A 151 3.28 5.86 -15.40
CA LEU A 151 3.22 6.75 -16.57
C LEU A 151 2.59 8.10 -16.22
N ALA A 152 1.50 8.09 -15.45
CA ALA A 152 0.89 9.32 -14.94
C ALA A 152 1.85 10.12 -14.05
N ARG A 153 2.64 9.43 -13.23
CA ARG A 153 3.69 10.06 -12.40
C ARG A 153 4.83 10.64 -13.24
N TYR A 154 5.26 9.99 -14.31
CA TYR A 154 6.22 10.58 -15.26
C TYR A 154 5.64 11.84 -15.89
N ARG A 155 4.39 11.81 -16.34
CA ARG A 155 3.71 12.97 -16.94
C ARG A 155 3.54 14.14 -15.98
N MET A 156 3.27 13.85 -14.70
CA MET A 156 3.25 14.82 -13.61
C MET A 156 4.65 15.42 -13.38
N ALA A 157 5.70 14.59 -13.38
CA ALA A 157 7.04 15.01 -13.01
C ALA A 157 7.70 15.94 -14.04
N ILE A 158 7.40 15.77 -15.33
CA ILE A 158 7.93 16.62 -16.42
C ILE A 158 7.12 17.91 -16.64
N GLU A 159 6.01 18.09 -15.91
CA GLU A 159 5.20 19.30 -15.98
C GLU A 159 5.76 20.34 -15.00
N ASP A 160 6.48 21.32 -15.54
CA ASP A 160 7.11 22.40 -14.77
C ASP A 160 6.38 23.74 -14.90
N GLU A 161 5.66 23.97 -16.01
CA GLU A 161 5.01 25.27 -16.28
C GLU A 161 3.60 25.36 -15.70
N CYS A 162 2.77 24.32 -15.86
CA CYS A 162 1.37 24.37 -15.46
C CYS A 162 1.10 23.55 -14.19
N MET A 163 1.00 24.24 -13.05
CA MET A 163 0.66 23.62 -11.74
C MET A 163 -0.69 22.90 -11.77
N GLN A 164 -1.66 23.39 -12.54
CA GLN A 164 -2.96 22.73 -12.70
C GLN A 164 -2.82 21.39 -13.42
N THR A 165 -2.07 21.35 -14.53
CA THR A 165 -1.79 20.11 -15.27
C THR A 165 -1.04 19.11 -14.39
N ARG A 166 -0.07 19.61 -13.60
CA ARG A 166 0.67 18.79 -12.64
C ARG A 166 -0.27 18.16 -11.61
N GLU A 167 -1.20 18.92 -11.04
CA GLU A 167 -2.17 18.41 -10.06
C GLU A 167 -3.16 17.41 -10.69
N ILE A 168 -3.59 17.63 -11.93
CA ILE A 168 -4.44 16.67 -12.66
C ILE A 168 -3.71 15.32 -12.78
N TRP A 169 -2.46 15.31 -13.25
CA TRP A 169 -1.70 14.07 -13.39
C TRP A 169 -1.30 13.44 -12.05
N ALA A 170 -1.11 14.25 -10.99
CA ALA A 170 -0.99 13.74 -9.63
C ALA A 170 -2.27 13.00 -9.20
N GLY A 171 -3.45 13.57 -9.49
CA GLY A 171 -4.75 12.94 -9.27
C GLY A 171 -4.92 11.62 -10.04
N VAL A 172 -4.58 11.60 -11.33
CA VAL A 172 -4.61 10.39 -12.16
C VAL A 172 -3.68 9.30 -11.60
N ALA A 173 -2.46 9.66 -11.21
CA ALA A 173 -1.52 8.71 -10.61
C ALA A 173 -2.03 8.18 -9.26
N ARG A 174 -2.64 9.04 -8.43
CA ARG A 174 -3.26 8.64 -7.16
C ARG A 174 -4.40 7.65 -7.38
N SER A 175 -5.33 7.90 -8.31
CA SER A 175 -6.43 6.96 -8.62
C SER A 175 -5.88 5.59 -9.04
N TRP A 176 -4.92 5.54 -9.97
CA TRP A 176 -4.35 4.25 -10.39
C TRP A 176 -3.65 3.50 -9.26
N TYR A 177 -2.86 4.18 -8.42
CA TYR A 177 -2.21 3.52 -7.30
C TYR A 177 -3.17 3.13 -6.17
N THR A 178 -4.25 3.87 -5.93
CA THR A 178 -5.33 3.48 -5.02
C THR A 178 -5.98 2.20 -5.52
N LYS A 179 -6.37 2.15 -6.80
CA LYS A 179 -6.93 0.96 -7.44
C LYS A 179 -5.99 -0.24 -7.40
N ALA A 180 -4.69 -0.01 -7.61
CA ALA A 180 -3.67 -1.05 -7.47
C ALA A 180 -3.58 -1.56 -6.03
N ALA A 181 -3.50 -0.65 -5.04
CA ALA A 181 -3.46 -0.99 -3.63
C ALA A 181 -4.73 -1.75 -3.22
N ASP A 182 -5.86 -1.47 -3.86
CA ASP A 182 -7.10 -2.16 -3.56
C ASP A 182 -7.17 -3.60 -4.09
N ARG A 183 -6.45 -3.89 -5.17
CA ARG A 183 -6.34 -5.24 -5.73
C ARG A 183 -5.29 -6.06 -5.01
N SER A 184 -4.18 -5.43 -4.63
CA SER A 184 -3.07 -6.08 -3.96
C SER A 184 -2.75 -5.39 -2.62
N PRO A 185 -3.68 -5.40 -1.64
CA PRO A 185 -3.56 -4.60 -0.41
C PRO A 185 -2.39 -5.03 0.48
N THR A 186 -1.89 -6.26 0.32
CA THR A 186 -0.75 -6.79 1.07
C THR A 186 0.60 -6.27 0.59
N VAL A 187 0.66 -5.52 -0.53
CA VAL A 187 1.89 -5.05 -1.18
C VAL A 187 2.24 -3.63 -0.74
N GLY A 188 3.24 -3.51 0.13
CA GLY A 188 3.67 -2.23 0.70
C GLY A 188 4.19 -1.21 -0.32
N ARG A 189 4.70 -1.66 -1.48
CA ARG A 189 5.25 -0.77 -2.52
C ARG A 189 4.19 0.17 -3.10
N LEU A 190 2.92 -0.22 -3.11
CA LEU A 190 1.84 0.60 -3.65
C LEU A 190 1.55 1.80 -2.73
N PHE A 191 1.52 1.58 -1.41
CA PHE A 191 1.41 2.66 -0.43
C PHE A 191 2.62 3.60 -0.43
N HIS A 192 3.84 3.08 -0.69
CA HIS A 192 5.02 3.93 -0.89
C HIS A 192 4.82 4.94 -2.03
N ARG A 193 4.25 4.48 -3.16
CA ARG A 193 4.00 5.35 -4.31
C ARG A 193 2.95 6.41 -4.00
N LEU A 194 1.88 6.02 -3.30
CA LEU A 194 0.88 6.96 -2.79
C LEU A 194 1.51 7.99 -1.84
N ALA A 195 2.44 7.58 -0.96
CA ALA A 195 3.11 8.49 -0.04
C ALA A 195 3.95 9.57 -0.76
N ILE A 196 4.59 9.23 -1.88
CA ILE A 196 5.33 10.21 -2.72
C ILE A 196 4.39 11.29 -3.27
N LEU A 197 3.15 10.91 -3.61
CA LEU A 197 2.11 11.78 -4.16
C LEU A 197 1.30 12.55 -3.09
N ALA A 198 1.50 12.25 -1.80
CA ALA A 198 0.75 12.86 -0.71
C ALA A 198 1.30 14.24 -0.27
N ARG A 199 2.37 14.75 -0.91
CA ARG A 199 2.88 16.09 -0.61
C ARG A 199 1.84 17.16 -0.99
N PRO A 200 1.68 18.24 -0.18
CA PRO A 200 2.45 18.60 1.02
C PRO A 200 1.87 18.06 2.35
N PHE A 201 0.93 17.11 2.34
CA PHE A 201 0.24 16.64 3.55
C PHE A 201 1.11 15.68 4.39
N ALA A 202 1.91 16.25 5.30
CA ALA A 202 2.94 15.54 6.05
C ALA A 202 2.45 14.33 6.87
N VAL A 203 1.36 14.47 7.63
CA VAL A 203 0.80 13.35 8.43
C VAL A 203 0.24 12.24 7.53
N GLN A 204 -0.42 12.60 6.43
CA GLN A 204 -0.91 11.62 5.45
C GLN A 204 0.25 10.88 4.76
N GLN A 205 1.31 11.61 4.40
CA GLN A 205 2.52 11.03 3.82
C GLN A 205 3.19 10.05 4.79
N LEU A 206 3.38 10.45 6.06
CA LEU A 206 3.91 9.60 7.11
C LEU A 206 3.07 8.32 7.28
N HIS A 207 1.74 8.46 7.32
CA HIS A 207 0.81 7.34 7.36
C HIS A 207 0.98 6.35 6.18
N LEU A 208 1.07 6.84 4.94
CA LEU A 208 1.19 5.99 3.77
C LEU A 208 2.54 5.25 3.75
N TYR A 209 3.61 5.91 4.21
CA TYR A 209 4.88 5.24 4.44
C TYR A 209 4.78 4.19 5.57
N SER A 210 4.03 4.47 6.64
CA SER A 210 3.74 3.49 7.69
C SER A 210 3.03 2.26 7.11
N LEU A 211 1.96 2.43 6.34
CA LEU A 211 1.27 1.30 5.67
C LEU A 211 2.24 0.48 4.82
N SER A 212 3.12 1.15 4.06
CA SER A 212 4.12 0.50 3.22
C SER A 212 5.05 -0.45 3.99
N LEU A 213 5.37 -0.10 5.24
CA LEU A 213 6.31 -0.82 6.10
C LEU A 213 5.61 -1.89 6.97
N THR A 214 4.33 -1.70 7.29
CA THR A 214 3.52 -2.64 8.07
C THR A 214 2.65 -3.58 7.23
N SER A 215 2.63 -3.43 5.90
CA SER A 215 2.04 -4.42 4.99
C SER A 215 2.66 -5.81 5.19
N VAL A 216 1.89 -6.85 4.85
CA VAL A 216 2.35 -8.25 4.86
C VAL A 216 3.65 -8.40 4.07
N ILE A 217 3.69 -7.83 2.86
CA ILE A 217 4.90 -7.73 2.03
C ILE A 217 5.40 -6.28 2.15
N PRO A 218 6.36 -5.98 3.05
CA PRO A 218 6.83 -4.62 3.28
C PRO A 218 7.69 -4.13 2.12
N PHE A 219 7.73 -2.82 1.89
CA PHE A 219 8.70 -2.22 0.97
C PHE A 219 9.75 -1.45 1.75
N LEU A 220 10.86 -2.11 2.11
CA LEU A 220 11.85 -1.56 3.06
C LEU A 220 12.58 -0.31 2.55
N SER A 221 12.70 -0.12 1.24
CA SER A 221 13.23 1.12 0.65
C SER A 221 12.41 2.36 1.01
N THR A 222 11.18 2.19 1.52
CA THR A 222 10.43 3.27 2.18
C THR A 222 11.21 3.94 3.30
N ARG A 223 12.06 3.21 4.04
CA ARG A 223 12.86 3.77 5.13
C ARG A 223 13.90 4.79 4.66
N ASP A 224 14.31 4.71 3.39
CA ASP A 224 15.21 5.70 2.78
C ASP A 224 14.40 6.91 2.29
N SER A 225 13.27 6.68 1.63
CA SER A 225 12.42 7.76 1.11
C SER A 225 11.77 8.62 2.21
N ILE A 226 11.38 8.02 3.33
CA ILE A 226 10.76 8.72 4.47
C ILE A 226 11.71 9.73 5.11
N GLN A 227 13.04 9.56 4.97
CA GLN A 227 14.03 10.50 5.51
C GLN A 227 13.80 11.93 5.03
N SER A 228 13.39 12.11 3.76
CA SER A 228 13.08 13.43 3.20
C SER A 228 11.98 14.20 3.96
N LEU A 229 11.08 13.49 4.63
CA LEU A 229 10.05 14.05 5.51
C LEU A 229 10.57 14.27 6.94
N LEU A 230 11.42 13.37 7.44
CA LEU A 230 11.87 13.33 8.84
C LEU A 230 13.14 14.16 9.12
N ASP A 231 14.10 14.23 8.19
CA ASP A 231 15.33 15.04 8.29
C ASP A 231 15.05 16.49 8.71
N PRO A 232 14.08 17.20 8.09
CA PRO A 232 13.79 18.58 8.47
C PRO A 232 13.27 18.75 9.90
N MET A 233 12.73 17.70 10.53
CA MET A 233 12.16 17.77 11.89
C MET A 233 13.26 17.82 12.95
N LEU A 234 14.37 17.10 12.76
CA LEU A 234 15.49 17.13 13.71
C LEU A 234 16.47 18.27 13.46
N ALA A 235 16.55 18.80 12.24
CA ALA A 235 17.51 19.84 11.89
C ALA A 235 17.16 21.24 12.46
N ARG A 236 15.96 21.43 13.00
CA ARG A 236 15.43 22.75 13.35
C ARG A 236 15.68 23.14 14.81
N ASN A 237 16.22 24.35 15.00
CA ASN A 237 16.23 25.10 16.25
C ASN A 237 15.23 26.28 16.09
N ASP A 238 13.91 26.08 16.30
CA ASP A 238 12.95 27.19 16.59
C ASP A 238 12.01 27.72 15.48
N ALA A 239 12.00 27.21 14.23
CA ALA A 239 10.99 27.59 13.23
C ALA A 239 10.06 26.42 12.84
N THR A 240 8.74 26.61 12.89
CA THR A 240 7.74 25.64 12.41
C THR A 240 7.92 25.40 10.91
N PRO A 241 7.90 24.15 10.41
CA PRO A 241 7.84 23.86 8.97
C PRO A 241 6.69 24.64 8.32
N MET A 242 7.01 25.45 7.30
CA MET A 242 6.02 26.26 6.59
C MET A 242 4.88 25.36 6.09
N GLY A 243 3.65 25.63 6.53
CA GLY A 243 2.45 24.92 6.08
C GLY A 243 2.06 23.66 6.87
N ILE A 244 2.79 23.26 7.91
CA ILE A 244 2.40 22.14 8.79
C ILE A 244 1.84 22.69 10.12
N PRO A 245 0.66 22.23 10.59
CA PRO A 245 0.12 22.60 11.90
C PRO A 245 1.10 22.28 13.05
N GLU A 246 1.13 23.11 14.08
CA GLU A 246 2.06 22.94 15.21
C GLU A 246 1.91 21.57 15.91
N ASN A 247 0.67 21.12 16.15
CA ASN A 247 0.40 19.81 16.73
C ASN A 247 0.99 18.65 15.87
N ASP A 248 0.86 18.74 14.55
CA ASP A 248 1.41 17.76 13.61
C ASP A 248 2.95 17.77 13.63
N VAL A 249 3.56 18.95 13.77
CA VAL A 249 5.02 19.07 13.88
C VAL A 249 5.53 18.37 15.12
N GLU A 250 4.88 18.57 16.27
CA GLU A 250 5.25 17.92 17.53
C GLU A 250 5.08 16.38 17.43
N PHE A 251 3.98 15.92 16.81
CA PHE A 251 3.76 14.49 16.54
C PHE A 251 4.85 13.89 15.63
N ILE A 252 5.08 14.49 14.46
CA ILE A 252 6.05 13.98 13.48
C ILE A 252 7.46 14.04 14.08
N THR A 253 7.79 15.04 14.91
CA THR A 253 9.09 15.13 15.57
C THR A 253 9.27 14.01 16.59
N ALA A 254 8.25 13.71 17.41
CA ALA A 254 8.30 12.56 18.33
C ALA A 254 8.46 11.23 17.59
N ILE A 255 7.72 11.03 16.47
CA ILE A 255 7.88 9.87 15.58
C ILE A 255 9.28 9.82 14.97
N THR A 256 9.82 10.98 14.57
CA THR A 256 11.17 11.06 13.98
C THR A 256 12.24 10.63 14.98
N ILE A 257 12.12 11.06 16.25
CA ILE A 257 13.05 10.70 17.32
C ILE A 257 13.09 9.19 17.52
N VAL A 258 11.94 8.52 17.60
CA VAL A 258 11.89 7.05 17.74
C VAL A 258 12.36 6.33 16.47
N PHE A 259 11.93 6.79 15.28
CA PHE A 259 12.30 6.19 14.00
C PHE A 259 13.81 6.23 13.75
N LYS A 260 14.45 7.38 14.04
CA LYS A 260 15.88 7.60 13.80
C LYS A 260 16.75 7.22 14.98
N ARG A 261 16.16 7.07 16.16
CA ARG A 261 16.85 6.85 17.44
C ARG A 261 17.87 7.95 17.75
N GLN A 262 17.52 9.18 17.40
CA GLN A 262 18.35 10.38 17.58
C GLN A 262 17.64 11.39 18.47
N LYS A 263 18.40 12.15 19.27
CA LYS A 263 17.85 13.14 20.21
C LYS A 263 16.82 12.55 21.18
N LEU A 264 17.05 11.33 21.68
CA LEU A 264 16.13 10.60 22.57
C LEU A 264 15.74 11.38 23.83
N ASP A 265 16.59 12.29 24.31
CA ASP A 265 16.30 13.11 25.50
C ASP A 265 15.26 14.22 25.22
N ALA A 266 15.04 14.57 23.96
CA ALA A 266 14.01 15.52 23.53
C ALA A 266 12.64 14.86 23.32
N PHE A 267 12.53 13.53 23.38
CA PHE A 267 11.29 12.81 23.09
C PHE A 267 10.11 13.31 23.92
N HIS A 268 10.25 13.32 25.26
CA HIS A 268 9.16 13.71 26.15
C HIS A 268 8.73 15.16 25.95
N HIS A 269 9.66 16.06 25.60
CA HIS A 269 9.32 17.45 25.29
C HIS A 269 8.31 17.55 24.13
N HIS A 270 8.57 16.85 23.02
CA HIS A 270 7.71 16.87 21.84
C HIS A 270 6.42 16.06 22.07
N ALA A 271 6.53 14.87 22.67
CA ALA A 271 5.38 14.03 22.98
C ALA A 271 4.38 14.75 23.91
N ASP A 272 4.85 15.40 24.97
CA ASP A 272 3.98 16.12 25.90
C ASP A 272 3.30 17.33 25.26
N LYS A 273 4.00 18.08 24.41
CA LYS A 273 3.40 19.21 23.67
C LYS A 273 2.33 18.74 22.69
N PHE A 274 2.60 17.66 21.95
CA PHE A 274 1.63 17.02 21.09
C PHE A 274 0.38 16.60 21.90
N LEU A 275 0.57 15.84 22.97
CA LEU A 275 -0.53 15.34 23.81
C LEU A 275 -1.36 16.47 24.44
N LYS A 276 -0.72 17.55 24.90
CA LYS A 276 -1.40 18.71 25.51
C LYS A 276 -2.28 19.47 24.51
N SER A 277 -1.87 19.54 23.24
CA SER A 277 -2.60 20.28 22.20
C SER A 277 -3.53 19.41 21.35
N LEU A 278 -3.43 18.08 21.48
CA LEU A 278 -4.18 17.10 20.69
C LEU A 278 -5.69 17.32 20.77
N ASP A 279 -6.27 17.47 21.96
CA ASP A 279 -7.73 17.66 22.12
C ASP A 279 -8.24 18.91 21.39
N SER A 280 -7.52 20.02 21.51
CA SER A 280 -7.84 21.27 20.80
C SER A 280 -7.66 21.14 19.28
N SER A 281 -6.66 20.37 18.83
CA SER A 281 -6.42 20.05 17.43
C SER A 281 -7.57 19.24 16.83
N CYS A 282 -8.01 18.19 17.54
CA CYS A 282 -9.18 17.37 17.18
C CYS A 282 -10.43 18.24 17.00
N GLN A 283 -10.71 19.12 17.98
CA GLN A 283 -11.86 20.00 17.94
C GLN A 283 -11.80 20.99 16.77
N GLY A 284 -10.62 21.57 16.50
CA GLY A 284 -10.41 22.51 15.40
C GLY A 284 -10.56 21.87 14.02
N MET A 285 -10.17 20.61 13.85
CA MET A 285 -10.31 19.89 12.57
C MET A 285 -11.74 19.42 12.29
N GLY A 286 -12.54 19.15 13.34
CA GLY A 286 -13.92 18.67 13.20
C GLY A 286 -14.00 17.36 12.40
N GLN A 287 -14.73 17.36 11.28
CA GLN A 287 -14.89 16.16 10.46
C GLN A 287 -13.58 15.67 9.83
N LYS A 288 -12.63 16.57 9.54
CA LYS A 288 -11.32 16.20 8.97
C LYS A 288 -10.49 15.35 9.94
N TRP A 289 -10.82 15.38 11.23
CA TRP A 289 -10.18 14.54 12.24
C TRP A 289 -10.40 13.04 11.98
N ARG A 290 -11.45 12.64 11.26
CA ARG A 290 -11.69 11.21 10.95
C ARG A 290 -10.51 10.58 10.23
N ASP A 291 -10.12 11.18 9.11
CA ASP A 291 -8.97 10.73 8.33
C ASP A 291 -7.67 10.99 9.08
N HIS A 292 -7.50 12.21 9.59
CA HIS A 292 -6.27 12.62 10.26
C HIS A 292 -5.96 11.75 11.49
N GLY A 293 -6.94 11.50 12.33
CA GLY A 293 -6.85 10.58 13.46
C GLY A 293 -6.53 9.15 13.01
N SER A 294 -7.18 8.64 11.96
CA SER A 294 -6.82 7.33 11.42
C SER A 294 -5.34 7.27 10.98
N PHE A 295 -4.81 8.32 10.36
CA PHE A 295 -3.41 8.41 9.94
C PHE A 295 -2.45 8.35 11.13
N ILE A 296 -2.77 9.07 12.21
CA ILE A 296 -2.03 9.00 13.48
C ILE A 296 -2.07 7.57 14.03
N ALA A 297 -3.25 6.95 14.12
CA ALA A 297 -3.38 5.58 14.65
C ALA A 297 -2.55 4.55 13.88
N PHE A 298 -2.58 4.57 12.53
CA PHE A 298 -1.72 3.71 11.72
C PHE A 298 -0.23 3.96 11.96
N THR A 299 0.15 5.22 12.14
CA THR A 299 1.54 5.59 12.39
C THR A 299 2.02 5.10 13.76
N LEU A 300 1.18 5.20 14.80
CA LEU A 300 1.47 4.67 16.13
C LEU A 300 1.66 3.16 16.08
N VAL A 301 0.76 2.43 15.42
CA VAL A 301 0.91 0.97 15.25
C VAL A 301 2.20 0.66 14.49
N ALA A 302 2.51 1.37 13.42
CA ALA A 302 3.76 1.17 12.69
C ALA A 302 5.02 1.45 13.51
N SER A 303 4.97 2.39 14.46
CA SER A 303 6.07 2.60 15.40
C SER A 303 6.31 1.39 16.29
N LEU A 304 5.26 0.72 16.80
CA LEU A 304 5.40 -0.52 17.57
C LEU A 304 5.97 -1.69 16.74
N PHE A 305 5.85 -1.62 15.41
CA PHE A 305 6.49 -2.54 14.46
C PHE A 305 7.89 -2.08 14.01
N ASP A 306 8.49 -1.10 14.70
CA ASP A 306 9.78 -0.46 14.35
C ASP A 306 9.85 -0.10 12.86
N PHE A 307 8.72 0.40 12.32
CA PHE A 307 8.55 0.78 10.92
C PHE A 307 9.12 -0.28 9.96
N GLY A 308 8.71 -1.54 10.16
CA GLY A 308 9.00 -2.65 9.25
C GLY A 308 10.32 -3.37 9.50
N PHE A 309 11.12 -2.95 10.50
CA PHE A 309 12.27 -3.72 10.92
C PHE A 309 11.88 -5.06 11.57
N ASP A 310 12.86 -5.95 11.64
CA ASP A 310 12.70 -7.23 12.29
C ASP A 310 12.68 -7.05 13.81
N ASN A 311 11.48 -7.08 14.39
CA ASN A 311 11.26 -6.90 15.82
C ASN A 311 10.35 -8.02 16.37
N PRO A 312 10.28 -8.20 17.71
CA PRO A 312 9.48 -9.27 18.34
C PRO A 312 8.05 -9.32 17.83
N LEU A 313 7.40 -8.17 17.70
CA LEU A 313 6.01 -8.06 17.26
C LEU A 313 5.84 -8.51 15.80
N ARG A 314 6.72 -8.06 14.90
CA ARG A 314 6.71 -8.45 13.49
C ARG A 314 6.89 -9.96 13.33
N ARG A 315 7.82 -10.57 14.06
CA ARG A 315 8.05 -12.02 14.06
C ARG A 315 6.85 -12.80 14.59
N LEU A 316 6.20 -12.29 15.65
CA LEU A 316 4.98 -12.86 16.20
C LEU A 316 3.87 -12.97 15.14
N TYR A 317 3.63 -11.90 14.37
CA TYR A 317 2.62 -11.92 13.31
C TYR A 317 3.04 -12.71 12.08
N HIS A 318 4.29 -12.64 11.63
CA HIS A 318 4.78 -13.48 10.53
C HIS A 318 4.50 -14.96 10.82
N TRP A 319 4.87 -15.41 12.01
CA TRP A 319 4.65 -16.79 12.42
C TRP A 319 3.14 -17.10 12.53
N GLY A 320 2.36 -16.22 13.18
CA GLY A 320 0.92 -16.41 13.34
C GLY A 320 0.18 -16.51 12.01
N ASN A 321 0.56 -15.68 11.03
CA ASN A 321 -0.04 -15.66 9.70
C ASN A 321 0.33 -16.89 8.88
N LEU A 322 1.60 -17.33 8.91
CA LEU A 322 2.01 -18.57 8.26
C LEU A 322 1.23 -19.77 8.78
N LYS A 323 1.02 -19.86 10.09
CA LYS A 323 0.22 -20.92 10.69
C LYS A 323 -1.24 -20.88 10.20
N ARG A 324 -1.87 -19.70 10.22
CA ARG A 324 -3.26 -19.55 9.72
C ARG A 324 -3.39 -19.96 8.25
N ILE A 325 -2.45 -19.57 7.40
CA ILE A 325 -2.40 -19.96 5.98
C ILE A 325 -2.25 -21.49 5.86
N SER A 326 -1.36 -22.10 6.66
CA SER A 326 -1.18 -23.55 6.66
C SER A 326 -2.43 -24.30 7.13
N GLU A 327 -3.19 -23.76 8.08
CA GLU A 327 -4.42 -24.36 8.58
C GLU A 327 -5.57 -24.23 7.58
N GLN A 328 -5.66 -23.09 6.88
CA GLN A 328 -6.63 -22.85 5.80
C GLN A 328 -6.34 -23.72 4.56
N ASN A 329 -5.06 -23.98 4.27
CA ASN A 329 -4.62 -24.81 3.14
C ASN A 329 -4.53 -26.30 3.48
N LYS A 330 -5.03 -26.77 4.64
CA LYS A 330 -5.13 -28.21 4.88
C LYS A 330 -6.08 -28.79 3.84
N PRO A 331 -5.63 -29.74 3.00
CA PRO A 331 -6.53 -30.36 2.04
C PRO A 331 -7.65 -31.06 2.83
N HIS A 332 -8.90 -30.70 2.54
CA HIS A 332 -9.97 -31.67 2.69
C HIS A 332 -9.54 -32.88 1.87
N ALA A 333 -9.42 -34.04 2.52
CA ALA A 333 -9.17 -35.28 1.80
C ALA A 333 -10.24 -35.37 0.70
N GLU A 334 -9.80 -35.57 -0.54
CA GLU A 334 -10.58 -35.56 -1.81
C GLU A 334 -10.51 -34.25 -2.64
N ASP A 335 -9.33 -33.77 -3.02
CA ASP A 335 -9.10 -33.35 -4.42
C ASP A 335 -7.60 -33.16 -4.72
N ASP A 336 -6.96 -34.20 -5.24
CA ASP A 336 -5.52 -34.26 -5.46
C ASP A 336 -5.20 -34.08 -6.94
N THR A 337 -5.56 -32.93 -7.54
CA THR A 337 -5.07 -32.52 -8.89
C THR A 337 -5.05 -30.99 -9.10
N GLN A 338 -4.24 -30.25 -8.34
CA GLN A 338 -3.86 -28.89 -8.78
C GLN A 338 -2.43 -28.53 -8.40
N GLY A 339 -1.57 -28.47 -9.42
CA GLY A 339 -0.20 -27.97 -9.35
C GLY A 339 -0.15 -26.46 -9.11
N ASN A 340 -0.62 -26.04 -7.93
CA ASN A 340 -0.24 -24.77 -7.34
C ASN A 340 1.26 -24.80 -7.06
N PRO A 341 1.98 -23.67 -7.21
CA PRO A 341 3.34 -23.57 -6.71
C PRO A 341 3.34 -23.99 -5.23
N PRO A 342 4.38 -24.71 -4.76
CA PRO A 342 4.42 -25.12 -3.36
C PRO A 342 4.24 -23.87 -2.50
N ALA A 343 3.28 -23.91 -1.57
CA ALA A 343 3.26 -22.98 -0.45
C ALA A 343 4.69 -22.91 0.11
N PRO A 344 5.19 -21.75 0.57
CA PRO A 344 6.54 -21.66 1.13
C PRO A 344 6.63 -22.61 2.33
N THR A 345 7.09 -23.83 2.07
CA THR A 345 7.17 -24.96 2.99
C THR A 345 8.59 -25.11 3.54
N ALA A 346 9.49 -24.19 3.19
CA ALA A 346 10.80 -24.07 3.81
C ALA A 346 10.68 -23.14 5.03
N TRP A 347 10.39 -23.75 6.18
CA TRP A 347 10.71 -23.16 7.48
C TRP A 347 12.23 -23.02 7.53
N GLU A 348 12.76 -21.80 7.50
CA GLU A 348 14.06 -21.55 8.12
C GLU A 348 13.77 -21.10 9.56
N PRO A 349 14.33 -21.77 10.58
CA PRO A 349 14.19 -21.29 11.95
C PRO A 349 14.75 -19.87 12.01
N LEU A 350 13.89 -18.88 12.28
CA LEU A 350 14.35 -17.51 12.48
C LEU A 350 15.40 -17.53 13.59
N GLN A 351 16.61 -17.06 13.28
CA GLN A 351 17.67 -16.93 14.28
C GLN A 351 17.14 -16.11 15.46
N PRO A 352 17.42 -16.49 16.72
CA PRO A 352 16.98 -15.71 17.88
C PRO A 352 17.34 -14.23 17.70
N LEU A 353 16.42 -13.32 18.08
CA LEU A 353 16.77 -11.90 18.09
C LEU A 353 17.97 -11.69 19.02
N PRO A 354 18.92 -10.82 18.66
CA PRO A 354 19.96 -10.43 19.57
C PRO A 354 19.34 -9.83 20.85
N PRO A 355 20.02 -9.91 22.00
CA PRO A 355 19.58 -9.21 23.20
C PRO A 355 19.28 -7.75 22.89
N GLN A 356 18.13 -7.27 23.34
CA GLN A 356 17.74 -5.88 23.12
C GLN A 356 18.75 -4.97 23.82
N ASP A 357 19.38 -4.09 23.06
CA ASP A 357 20.28 -3.09 23.62
C ASP A 357 19.48 -2.01 24.39
N PRO A 358 20.12 -1.26 25.31
CA PRO A 358 19.44 -0.28 26.14
C PRO A 358 18.73 0.83 25.34
N GLU A 359 19.27 1.20 24.17
CA GLU A 359 18.67 2.21 23.32
C GLU A 359 17.38 1.70 22.69
N THR A 360 17.39 0.48 22.13
CA THR A 360 16.19 -0.18 21.60
C THR A 360 15.13 -0.35 22.70
N ALA A 361 15.52 -0.69 23.94
CA ALA A 361 14.59 -0.80 25.06
C ALA A 361 13.92 0.54 25.41
N LYS A 362 14.71 1.62 25.45
CA LYS A 362 14.23 2.99 25.68
C LYS A 362 13.29 3.47 24.57
N VAL A 363 13.62 3.17 23.30
CA VAL A 363 12.76 3.50 22.15
C VAL A 363 11.43 2.77 22.21
N SER A 364 11.42 1.48 22.56
CA SER A 364 10.17 0.73 22.76
C SER A 364 9.28 1.30 23.87
N GLU A 365 9.87 1.87 24.93
CA GLU A 365 9.13 2.58 25.97
C GLU A 365 8.49 3.87 25.45
N TYR A 366 9.20 4.60 24.60
CA TYR A 366 8.70 5.83 23.97
C TYR A 366 7.57 5.55 22.99
N GLU A 367 7.69 4.52 22.15
CA GLU A 367 6.65 4.07 21.22
C GLU A 367 5.36 3.69 21.98
N LEU A 368 5.51 2.93 23.07
CA LEU A 368 4.39 2.53 23.91
C LEU A 368 3.78 3.72 24.66
N PHE A 369 4.62 4.61 25.21
CA PHE A 369 4.18 5.85 25.86
C PHE A 369 3.33 6.69 24.91
N LEU A 370 3.84 6.98 23.71
CA LEU A 370 3.14 7.80 22.73
C LEU A 370 1.83 7.15 22.31
N THR A 371 1.83 5.84 22.05
CA THR A 371 0.64 5.11 21.64
C THR A 371 -0.45 5.14 22.73
N THR A 372 -0.11 4.73 23.96
CA THR A 372 -1.04 4.66 25.09
C THR A 372 -1.61 6.03 25.45
N HIS A 373 -0.77 7.06 25.54
CA HIS A 373 -1.23 8.39 25.96
C HIS A 373 -2.05 9.09 24.87
N THR A 374 -1.69 8.91 23.60
CA THR A 374 -2.51 9.41 22.48
C THR A 374 -3.89 8.75 22.51
N PHE A 375 -3.92 7.43 22.75
CA PHE A 375 -5.18 6.71 22.85
C PHE A 375 -6.04 7.22 24.02
N ALA A 376 -5.45 7.41 25.20
CA ALA A 376 -6.15 7.94 26.37
C ALA A 376 -6.76 9.32 26.12
N VAL A 377 -6.03 10.24 25.46
CA VAL A 377 -6.55 11.57 25.11
C VAL A 377 -7.74 11.45 24.15
N VAL A 378 -7.64 10.64 23.11
CA VAL A 378 -8.74 10.46 22.14
C VAL A 378 -9.96 9.81 22.79
N LEU A 379 -9.77 8.81 23.66
CA LEU A 379 -10.85 8.14 24.42
C LEU A 379 -11.53 9.08 25.44
N SER A 380 -10.88 10.15 25.87
CA SER A 380 -11.54 11.15 26.73
C SER A 380 -12.71 11.85 26.03
N ARG A 381 -12.71 11.84 24.69
CA ARG A 381 -13.77 12.41 23.82
C ARG A 381 -14.92 11.43 23.59
N ARG A 382 -15.53 10.96 24.69
CA ARG A 382 -16.49 9.82 24.79
C ARG A 382 -17.69 9.80 23.82
N CYS A 383 -18.05 10.92 23.20
CA CYS A 383 -19.18 11.02 22.26
C CYS A 383 -18.81 11.65 20.92
N ASP A 384 -17.52 11.86 20.65
CA ASP A 384 -17.06 12.45 19.39
C ASP A 384 -16.96 11.37 18.31
N ARG A 385 -17.97 11.30 17.45
CA ARG A 385 -18.01 10.35 16.32
C ARG A 385 -16.84 10.53 15.35
N ASN A 386 -16.17 11.67 15.34
CA ASN A 386 -14.98 11.86 14.51
C ASN A 386 -13.76 11.09 15.03
N CYS A 387 -13.77 10.64 16.30
CA CYS A 387 -12.70 9.84 16.89
C CYS A 387 -12.85 8.34 16.58
N LEU A 388 -14.03 7.89 16.12
CA LEU A 388 -14.30 6.47 15.88
C LEU A 388 -13.30 5.79 14.92
N PRO A 389 -12.81 6.40 13.81
CA PRO A 389 -11.84 5.73 12.94
C PRO A 389 -10.49 5.48 13.64
N PHE A 390 -10.00 6.45 14.42
CA PHE A 390 -8.81 6.28 15.25
C PHE A 390 -8.99 5.11 16.22
N VAL A 391 -10.12 5.11 16.95
CA VAL A 391 -10.42 4.08 17.96
C VAL A 391 -10.58 2.71 17.31
N HIS A 392 -11.22 2.62 16.15
CA HIS A 392 -11.38 1.38 15.39
C HIS A 392 -10.04 0.79 14.98
N VAL A 393 -9.12 1.58 14.41
CA VAL A 393 -7.79 1.11 14.01
C VAL A 393 -7.01 0.55 15.21
N LEU A 394 -6.97 1.26 16.34
CA LEU A 394 -6.27 0.77 17.53
C LEU A 394 -6.95 -0.44 18.16
N CYS A 395 -8.28 -0.46 18.28
CA CYS A 395 -8.99 -1.63 18.82
C CYS A 395 -8.82 -2.86 17.93
N CYS A 396 -8.79 -2.69 16.60
CA CYS A 396 -8.49 -3.77 15.65
C CYS A 396 -7.09 -4.32 15.89
N PHE A 397 -6.09 -3.45 16.06
CA PHE A 397 -4.74 -3.87 16.42
C PHE A 397 -4.70 -4.61 17.77
N LEU A 398 -5.32 -4.07 18.83
CA LEU A 398 -5.37 -4.72 20.14
C LEU A 398 -6.05 -6.10 20.08
N TYR A 399 -7.17 -6.21 19.37
CA TYR A 399 -7.87 -7.48 19.17
C TYR A 399 -7.00 -8.49 18.39
N SER A 400 -6.22 -8.01 17.43
CA SER A 400 -5.31 -8.90 16.71
C SER A 400 -4.21 -9.49 17.59
N LEU A 401 -3.77 -8.77 18.64
CA LEU A 401 -2.78 -9.26 19.61
C LEU A 401 -3.32 -10.43 20.43
N THR A 402 -4.62 -10.41 20.77
CA THR A 402 -5.25 -11.52 21.51
C THR A 402 -5.49 -12.74 20.64
N SER A 403 -5.54 -12.54 19.32
CA SER A 403 -5.88 -13.56 18.33
C SER A 403 -4.65 -14.32 17.79
N VAL A 404 -3.41 -13.95 18.13
CA VAL A 404 -2.21 -14.65 17.65
C VAL A 404 -2.08 -16.02 18.33
N PRO A 405 -1.93 -17.13 17.58
CA PRO A 405 -1.83 -18.45 18.19
C PRO A 405 -0.61 -18.57 19.13
N ARG A 406 -0.82 -19.09 20.35
CA ARG A 406 0.25 -19.37 21.31
C ARG A 406 0.89 -20.73 21.00
N THR A 407 2.17 -20.76 20.70
CA THR A 407 3.01 -21.94 20.46
C THR A 407 4.38 -21.73 21.10
N GLU A 408 5.19 -22.77 21.21
CA GLU A 408 6.54 -22.69 21.78
C GLU A 408 7.39 -21.56 21.14
N PHE A 409 7.25 -21.34 19.82
CA PHE A 409 7.93 -20.25 19.12
C PHE A 409 7.32 -18.87 19.37
N SER A 410 5.99 -18.76 19.50
CA SER A 410 5.36 -17.47 19.79
C SER A 410 5.50 -17.05 21.26
N ILE A 411 5.72 -17.98 22.20
CA ILE A 411 5.94 -17.67 23.62
C ILE A 411 7.12 -16.69 23.81
N ALA A 412 8.21 -16.86 23.06
CA ALA A 412 9.39 -15.98 23.13
C ALA A 412 9.07 -14.51 22.79
N TYR A 413 8.03 -14.27 21.97
CA TYR A 413 7.63 -12.95 21.51
C TYR A 413 6.28 -12.48 22.10
N THR A 414 5.55 -13.38 22.78
CA THR A 414 4.25 -13.09 23.42
C THR A 414 4.39 -12.06 24.53
N SER A 415 5.57 -11.99 25.17
CA SER A 415 5.90 -10.95 26.15
C SER A 415 5.73 -9.53 25.59
N SER A 416 6.05 -9.31 24.32
CA SER A 416 5.90 -7.99 23.67
C SER A 416 4.43 -7.64 23.45
N ALA A 417 3.61 -8.60 23.02
CA ALA A 417 2.17 -8.41 22.90
C ALA A 417 1.50 -8.15 24.26
N ASN A 418 1.88 -8.91 25.29
CA ASN A 418 1.38 -8.73 26.65
C ASN A 418 1.75 -7.35 27.21
N ARG A 419 3.01 -6.91 27.02
CA ARG A 419 3.46 -5.57 27.45
C ARG A 419 2.61 -4.46 26.82
N ILE A 420 2.27 -4.59 25.54
CA ILE A 420 1.39 -3.63 24.86
C ILE A 420 -0.01 -3.65 25.48
N LEU A 421 -0.60 -4.84 25.67
CA LEU A 421 -1.94 -4.99 26.27
C LEU A 421 -1.99 -4.45 27.71
N GLU A 422 -1.00 -4.76 28.55
CA GLU A 422 -0.92 -4.31 29.95
C GLU A 422 -0.83 -2.79 30.08
N ALA A 423 -0.21 -2.13 29.10
CA ALA A 423 -0.03 -0.68 29.10
C ALA A 423 -1.23 0.10 28.55
N GLN A 424 -2.30 -0.55 28.07
CA GLN A 424 -3.44 0.17 27.49
C GLN A 424 -4.31 0.86 28.56
N PRO A 425 -4.96 1.98 28.23
CA PRO A 425 -5.79 2.73 29.18
C PRO A 425 -7.18 2.07 29.34
N TRP A 426 -7.23 0.85 29.90
CA TRP A 426 -8.44 0.03 29.99
C TRP A 426 -9.62 0.72 30.67
N SER A 427 -9.38 1.52 31.71
CA SER A 427 -10.45 2.30 32.35
C SER A 427 -11.07 3.33 31.39
N ALA A 428 -10.26 4.01 30.58
CA ALA A 428 -10.75 4.97 29.61
C ALA A 428 -11.47 4.28 28.45
N LEU A 429 -10.99 3.11 28.03
CA LEU A 429 -11.65 2.23 27.06
C LEU A 429 -13.05 1.83 27.53
N CYS A 430 -13.19 1.33 28.76
CA CYS A 430 -14.48 0.97 29.34
C CYS A 430 -15.43 2.18 29.42
N ASP A 431 -14.92 3.32 29.87
CA ASP A 431 -15.69 4.57 29.95
C ASP A 431 -16.18 5.05 28.58
N TYR A 432 -15.33 4.95 27.55
CA TYR A 432 -15.68 5.26 26.17
C TYR A 432 -16.72 4.29 25.62
N ALA A 433 -16.52 2.98 25.81
CA ALA A 433 -17.46 1.93 25.39
C ALA A 433 -18.85 2.14 26.01
N ASN A 434 -18.89 2.37 27.33
CA ASN A 434 -20.14 2.60 28.06
C ASN A 434 -20.86 3.88 27.62
N ALA A 435 -20.12 4.92 27.23
CA ALA A 435 -20.72 6.13 26.69
C ALA A 435 -21.26 5.93 25.28
N LEU A 436 -20.52 5.19 24.43
CA LEU A 436 -20.91 4.86 23.07
C LEU A 436 -22.13 3.92 23.03
N ASP A 437 -22.16 2.87 23.85
CA ASP A 437 -23.31 1.97 23.97
C ASP A 437 -24.58 2.73 24.39
N LYS A 438 -24.45 3.66 25.33
CA LYS A 438 -25.56 4.55 25.72
C LYS A 438 -26.06 5.44 24.59
N SER A 439 -25.27 5.74 23.56
CA SER A 439 -25.72 6.51 22.41
C SER A 439 -26.34 5.65 21.30
N GLU A 440 -26.02 4.36 21.22
CA GLU A 440 -26.49 3.44 20.16
C GLU A 440 -27.67 2.55 20.60
N ARG A 441 -28.36 2.94 21.69
CA ARG A 441 -29.38 2.26 22.55
C ARG A 441 -30.41 1.25 21.99
N GLU A 442 -30.38 0.88 20.73
CA GLU A 442 -31.41 0.05 20.09
C GLU A 442 -30.86 -1.23 19.42
N ASP A 443 -29.53 -1.39 19.28
CA ASP A 443 -28.94 -2.58 18.65
C ASP A 443 -27.76 -3.18 19.45
N ALA A 444 -28.02 -4.31 20.12
CA ALA A 444 -27.02 -5.10 20.83
C ALA A 444 -26.32 -6.15 19.93
N SER A 445 -26.45 -6.05 18.60
CA SER A 445 -25.82 -6.95 17.63
C SER A 445 -24.30 -7.09 17.83
N TYR A 446 -23.65 -6.07 18.38
CA TYR A 446 -22.22 -6.08 18.70
C TYR A 446 -21.81 -7.12 19.76
N GLN A 447 -22.75 -7.65 20.55
CA GLN A 447 -22.49 -8.73 21.52
C GLN A 447 -22.43 -10.11 20.85
N GLY A 448 -22.89 -10.21 19.60
CA GLY A 448 -22.90 -11.45 18.85
C GLY A 448 -21.51 -11.98 18.49
N PRO A 449 -21.40 -13.29 18.21
CA PRO A 449 -20.15 -13.90 17.76
C PRO A 449 -19.75 -13.49 16.34
N ASP A 450 -20.67 -12.89 15.58
CA ASP A 450 -20.47 -12.59 14.18
C ASP A 450 -19.84 -11.21 13.98
N PHE A 451 -19.08 -11.06 12.90
CA PHE A 451 -18.54 -9.79 12.47
C PHE A 451 -19.69 -8.84 12.14
N VAL A 452 -19.77 -7.68 12.81
CA VAL A 452 -20.82 -6.66 12.57
C VAL A 452 -20.91 -6.33 11.08
N ARG A 453 -22.10 -6.29 10.49
CA ARG A 453 -22.30 -5.90 9.08
C ARG A 453 -23.38 -4.83 9.00
N PRO A 454 -23.33 -3.92 8.02
CA PRO A 454 -24.43 -3.00 7.78
C PRO A 454 -25.69 -3.72 7.31
N GLU A 455 -26.83 -3.37 7.91
CA GLU A 455 -28.12 -3.64 7.31
C GLU A 455 -28.25 -2.86 5.99
N GLY A 456 -28.62 -3.55 4.89
CA GLY A 456 -28.82 -2.92 3.58
C GLY A 456 -27.58 -2.77 2.69
N GLY A 457 -26.45 -3.42 3.03
CA GLY A 457 -25.37 -3.65 2.06
C GLY A 457 -24.36 -2.50 1.85
N ASN A 458 -24.25 -1.54 2.78
CA ASN A 458 -23.13 -0.59 2.77
C ASN A 458 -21.78 -1.36 2.80
N GLY A 459 -20.75 -0.86 2.11
CA GLY A 459 -19.46 -1.55 1.97
C GLY A 459 -18.58 -1.50 3.21
N PRO A 460 -17.34 -2.01 3.08
CA PRO A 460 -16.27 -1.77 4.04
C PRO A 460 -16.13 -0.28 4.37
N LEU A 461 -15.73 0.02 5.61
CA LEU A 461 -15.43 1.39 6.03
C LEU A 461 -14.16 1.91 5.32
N PRO A 462 -13.96 3.23 5.16
CA PRO A 462 -12.75 3.77 4.55
C PRO A 462 -11.44 3.25 5.17
N GLU A 463 -11.40 3.07 6.49
CA GLU A 463 -10.24 2.49 7.17
C GLU A 463 -10.08 0.97 6.96
N ASP A 464 -11.13 0.24 6.57
CA ASP A 464 -11.05 -1.20 6.30
C ASP A 464 -10.16 -1.51 5.10
N PHE A 465 -10.26 -0.68 4.05
CA PHE A 465 -9.43 -0.79 2.85
C PHE A 465 -7.93 -0.66 3.17
N LYS A 466 -7.59 0.14 4.19
CA LYS A 466 -6.21 0.33 4.67
C LYS A 466 -5.77 -0.81 5.60
N LEU A 467 -6.66 -1.30 6.46
CA LEU A 467 -6.39 -2.37 7.45
C LEU A 467 -6.15 -3.74 6.80
N ARG A 468 -6.93 -4.10 5.78
CA ARG A 468 -6.91 -5.46 5.17
C ARG A 468 -5.55 -5.90 4.63
N GLY A 469 -4.66 -4.95 4.34
CA GLY A 469 -3.31 -5.16 3.85
C GLY A 469 -2.23 -5.29 4.92
N GLN A 470 -2.54 -4.93 6.16
CA GLN A 470 -1.58 -4.82 7.25
C GLN A 470 -1.30 -6.20 7.86
N ILE A 471 -0.05 -6.43 8.27
CA ILE A 471 0.40 -7.72 8.80
C ILE A 471 -0.42 -8.22 10.00
N TYR A 472 -1.00 -7.29 10.77
CA TYR A 472 -1.80 -7.59 11.96
C TYR A 472 -3.30 -7.79 11.69
N ALA A 473 -3.80 -7.43 10.50
CA ALA A 473 -5.23 -7.53 10.16
C ALA A 473 -5.54 -8.37 8.92
N ALA A 474 -4.54 -8.64 8.07
CA ALA A 474 -4.71 -9.37 6.81
C ALA A 474 -5.24 -10.80 6.97
N HIS A 475 -5.01 -11.44 8.12
CA HIS A 475 -5.43 -12.81 8.37
C HIS A 475 -6.26 -12.92 9.66
N GLY A 476 -7.58 -13.08 9.50
CA GLY A 476 -8.49 -13.44 10.58
C GLY A 476 -9.35 -12.31 11.16
N TYR A 477 -9.16 -11.06 10.72
CA TYR A 477 -10.03 -9.96 11.17
C TYR A 477 -11.32 -9.85 10.33
N TYR A 478 -11.19 -9.86 9.00
CA TYR A 478 -12.32 -9.73 8.08
C TYR A 478 -12.85 -11.09 7.61
N PRO A 479 -14.17 -11.25 7.43
CA PRO A 479 -14.75 -12.35 6.66
C PRO A 479 -14.19 -12.40 5.23
N GLY A 480 -14.08 -13.59 4.64
CA GLY A 480 -13.51 -13.78 3.29
C GLY A 480 -14.25 -13.03 2.18
N ASP A 481 -15.57 -12.89 2.33
CA ASP A 481 -16.46 -12.21 1.39
C ASP A 481 -16.55 -10.68 1.60
N TRP A 482 -15.89 -10.14 2.63
CA TRP A 482 -16.09 -8.74 3.05
C TRP A 482 -15.74 -7.70 1.97
N PHE A 483 -14.76 -8.02 1.14
CA PHE A 483 -14.30 -7.14 0.05
C PHE A 483 -14.73 -7.62 -1.34
N GLU A 484 -15.48 -8.73 -1.45
CA GLU A 484 -15.93 -9.28 -2.73
C GLU A 484 -16.95 -8.34 -3.42
N GLY A 485 -16.90 -8.27 -4.75
CA GLY A 485 -17.85 -7.49 -5.56
C GLY A 485 -17.73 -5.96 -5.47
N LYS A 486 -16.82 -5.43 -4.62
CA LYS A 486 -16.66 -3.97 -4.41
C LYS A 486 -15.32 -3.41 -4.89
N GLY A 487 -14.39 -4.26 -5.34
CA GLY A 487 -13.12 -3.87 -5.99
C GLY A 487 -13.16 -3.91 -7.54
N MET A 488 -14.26 -4.37 -8.14
CA MET A 488 -14.47 -4.41 -9.59
C MET A 488 -15.62 -3.47 -9.98
N GLY A 489 -15.34 -2.17 -10.09
CA GLY A 489 -16.24 -1.23 -10.78
C GLY A 489 -17.06 -0.27 -9.91
N VAL A 490 -16.81 -0.21 -8.59
CA VAL A 490 -17.25 0.94 -7.77
C VAL A 490 -16.29 2.10 -8.08
N ASP A 491 -16.81 3.30 -8.32
CA ASP A 491 -15.99 4.51 -8.49
C ASP A 491 -15.06 4.65 -7.28
N ASP A 492 -13.75 4.81 -7.49
CA ASP A 492 -12.74 4.76 -6.42
C ASP A 492 -13.04 5.78 -5.30
N ASP A 493 -13.73 6.87 -5.65
CA ASP A 493 -14.17 7.92 -4.74
C ASP A 493 -15.38 7.50 -3.86
N GLU A 494 -16.22 6.56 -4.30
CA GLU A 494 -17.40 6.09 -3.53
C GLU A 494 -17.01 5.34 -2.26
N CYS A 495 -15.87 4.63 -2.26
CA CYS A 495 -15.34 3.90 -1.10
C CYS A 495 -14.86 4.84 0.03
N LEU A 496 -14.62 6.11 -0.29
CA LEU A 496 -14.20 7.16 0.66
C LEU A 496 -15.39 8.02 1.15
N ILE A 497 -16.60 7.80 0.63
CA ILE A 497 -17.77 8.60 1.01
C ILE A 497 -18.25 8.24 2.41
N GLU A 498 -18.07 9.17 3.35
CA GLU A 498 -18.64 9.13 4.69
C GLU A 498 -20.16 9.36 4.65
N ARG A 499 -20.93 8.27 4.70
CA ARG A 499 -22.40 8.32 4.84
C ARG A 499 -22.78 8.35 6.32
N ALA A 500 -24.00 8.80 6.63
CA ALA A 500 -24.51 8.74 8.01
C ALA A 500 -24.51 7.31 8.58
N SER A 501 -24.79 6.31 7.72
CA SER A 501 -24.71 4.89 8.05
C SER A 501 -23.29 4.43 8.40
N THR A 502 -22.25 5.00 7.77
CA THR A 502 -20.83 4.69 8.06
C THR A 502 -20.51 4.93 9.53
N SER A 503 -21.02 6.03 10.11
CA SER A 503 -20.80 6.34 11.52
C SER A 503 -21.45 5.33 12.48
N ILE A 504 -22.62 4.78 12.14
CA ILE A 504 -23.34 3.80 12.96
C ILE A 504 -22.62 2.45 12.92
N ILE A 505 -22.28 1.98 11.72
CA ILE A 505 -21.53 0.73 11.52
C ILE A 505 -20.19 0.78 12.26
N ARG A 506 -19.51 1.92 12.19
CA ARG A 506 -18.23 2.12 12.87
C ARG A 506 -18.38 2.10 14.39
N ALA A 507 -19.44 2.72 14.94
CA ALA A 507 -19.74 2.65 16.36
C ALA A 507 -19.99 1.18 16.80
N GLY A 508 -20.83 0.45 16.06
CA GLY A 508 -21.09 -0.97 16.31
C GLY A 508 -19.83 -1.83 16.22
N ARG A 509 -18.94 -1.58 15.24
CA ARG A 509 -17.65 -2.27 15.10
C ARG A 509 -16.73 -2.01 16.29
N VAL A 510 -16.64 -0.77 16.75
CA VAL A 510 -15.84 -0.38 17.91
C VAL A 510 -16.37 -1.08 19.16
N LEU A 511 -17.70 -1.06 19.38
CA LEU A 511 -18.33 -1.78 20.50
C LEU A 511 -18.07 -3.28 20.43
N TRP A 512 -18.17 -3.89 19.24
CA TRP A 512 -17.89 -5.30 19.03
C TRP A 512 -16.45 -5.66 19.38
N LEU A 513 -15.48 -4.89 18.88
CA LEU A 513 -14.06 -5.07 19.21
C LEU A 513 -13.80 -4.95 20.72
N MET A 514 -14.36 -3.92 21.36
CA MET A 514 -14.20 -3.71 22.80
C MET A 514 -14.85 -4.84 23.61
N HIS A 515 -16.00 -5.35 23.16
CA HIS A 515 -16.66 -6.50 23.78
C HIS A 515 -15.83 -7.79 23.64
N ARG A 516 -15.09 -7.98 22.54
CA ARG A 516 -14.17 -9.12 22.38
C ARG A 516 -12.88 -9.02 23.18
N LEU A 517 -12.49 -7.79 23.52
CA LEU A 517 -11.31 -7.53 24.33
C LEU A 517 -11.58 -7.73 25.82
N ALA A 518 -12.82 -7.52 26.26
CA ALA A 518 -13.31 -7.84 27.61
C ALA A 518 -13.49 -9.35 27.79
#